data_AF-A0A2J6S5F9-F1
#
_entry.id   AF-A0A2J6S5F9-F1
#
_cell.length_a   1.000
_cell.length_b   1.000
_cell.length_c   1.000
_cell.angle_alpha   90.00
_cell.angle_beta   90.00
_cell.angle_gamma   90.00
#
_symmetry.space_group_name_H-M   'P 1'
#
loop_
_entity.id
_entity.type
_entity.pdbx_description
1 polymer ?
#
loop_
_entity_poly.entity_id
_entity_poly.type
_entity_poly.pdbx_seq_one_letter_code
_entity_poly.pdbx_strand_id
1 'polypeptide(L)'
;MRLLHSSTLDFHEFPNHKDVAYAILSHTWGDDEVLFQELDGFNAETTPEATKQKSGYKKIKACCAQAASDGFEYAWVDTCCIDKRSSAELSEAINSMYRWYQDSAVCYAYLADVPNGADLGVQRKKFRDSRWFRRGWTLQELIAPCSIEFYGDHWFSHGQDASLGTRRSLTYVVAGITRIPINVLQGSEISSYSVAQKMCWAATRETTREEDLAYCLMGLFEVNMPLLYGEGNRAFYRLQEEIMKVSADETIFAWKIPRSDTKEFSRGILAKSPNSFASCASTIQDWGLSHDLRQTTPFSVTNMGLRLEVTLIK
;
A
#
# COMPACT_ATOMS: atom_id res chain seq x y z
N MET A 1 14.17 -7.16 -10.20
CA MET A 1 13.97 -6.88 -8.77
C MET A 1 15.25 -7.23 -8.01
N ARG A 2 15.72 -6.39 -7.10
CA ARG A 2 16.87 -6.66 -6.23
C ARG A 2 16.38 -7.14 -4.86
N LEU A 3 17.03 -8.15 -4.29
CA LEU A 3 16.73 -8.72 -2.98
C LEU A 3 17.98 -8.77 -2.10
N LEU A 4 17.79 -8.79 -0.78
CA LEU A 4 18.83 -9.08 0.21
C LEU A 4 18.86 -10.57 0.52
N HIS A 5 20.03 -11.17 0.55
CA HIS A 5 20.22 -12.50 1.13
C HIS A 5 20.03 -12.44 2.65
N SER A 6 19.14 -13.25 3.19
CA SER A 6 18.64 -13.16 4.57
C SER A 6 19.72 -13.34 5.64
N SER A 7 20.80 -14.06 5.35
CA SER A 7 21.90 -14.28 6.32
C SER A 7 23.07 -13.31 6.16
N THR A 8 23.41 -12.94 4.92
CA THR A 8 24.63 -12.15 4.64
C THR A 8 24.34 -10.68 4.37
N LEU A 9 23.09 -10.33 4.04
CA LEU A 9 22.67 -9.01 3.55
C LEU A 9 23.30 -8.62 2.21
N ASP A 10 23.81 -9.58 1.44
CA ASP A 10 24.29 -9.32 0.07
C ASP A 10 23.11 -9.06 -0.87
N PHE A 11 23.29 -8.16 -1.83
CA PHE A 11 22.30 -7.91 -2.87
C PHE A 11 22.37 -8.96 -3.99
N HIS A 12 21.22 -9.48 -4.39
CA HIS A 12 21.05 -10.37 -5.53
C HIS A 12 19.97 -9.82 -6.47
N GLU A 13 20.23 -9.87 -7.77
CA GLU A 13 19.29 -9.42 -8.79
C GLU A 13 18.55 -10.58 -9.43
N PHE A 14 17.23 -10.45 -9.48
CA PHE A 14 16.31 -11.40 -10.09
C PHE A 14 15.54 -10.70 -11.20
N PRO A 15 15.79 -11.06 -12.49
CA PRO A 15 15.06 -10.48 -13.62
C PRO A 15 13.55 -10.70 -13.52
N ASN A 16 13.15 -11.86 -13.01
CA ASN A 16 11.76 -12.22 -12.74
C ASN A 16 11.60 -12.58 -11.27
N HIS A 17 10.84 -11.78 -10.53
CA HIS A 17 10.62 -11.98 -9.10
C HIS A 17 9.82 -13.24 -8.78
N LYS A 18 9.13 -13.84 -9.75
CA LYS A 18 8.36 -15.08 -9.56
C LYS A 18 9.22 -16.34 -9.47
N ASP A 19 10.50 -16.24 -9.84
CA ASP A 19 11.42 -17.38 -9.85
C ASP A 19 12.03 -17.65 -8.47
N VAL A 20 11.75 -16.81 -7.47
CA VAL A 20 12.32 -16.87 -6.13
C VAL A 20 11.24 -16.61 -5.08
N ALA A 21 11.22 -17.42 -4.02
CA ALA A 21 10.40 -17.15 -2.85
C ALA A 21 11.13 -16.17 -1.93
N TYR A 22 10.45 -15.10 -1.52
CA TYR A 22 11.03 -14.08 -0.66
C TYR A 22 10.03 -13.55 0.37
N ALA A 23 10.55 -13.07 1.49
CA ALA A 23 9.82 -12.26 2.43
C ALA A 23 9.88 -10.78 2.02
N ILE A 24 8.88 -9.98 2.36
CA ILE A 24 8.85 -8.54 2.07
C ILE A 24 8.58 -7.73 3.34
N LEU A 25 9.30 -6.62 3.51
CA LEU A 25 9.09 -5.72 4.64
C LEU A 25 8.12 -4.59 4.27
N SER A 26 7.01 -4.51 5.00
CA SER A 26 6.16 -3.33 5.04
C SER A 26 6.46 -2.51 6.29
N HIS A 27 6.71 -1.21 6.12
CA HIS A 27 7.00 -0.34 7.26
C HIS A 27 6.72 1.13 6.95
N THR A 28 6.80 1.96 7.97
CA THR A 28 6.74 3.42 7.82
C THR A 28 8.11 4.01 8.05
N TRP A 29 8.62 4.77 7.08
CA TRP A 29 9.98 5.32 7.15
C TRP A 29 10.17 6.17 8.41
N GLY A 30 11.32 5.99 9.08
CA GLY A 30 11.79 6.83 10.18
C GLY A 30 12.87 7.82 9.75
N ASP A 31 13.56 8.42 10.72
CA ASP A 31 14.60 9.42 10.46
C ASP A 31 15.94 8.78 10.02
N ASP A 32 16.27 7.60 10.57
CA ASP A 32 17.55 6.90 10.31
C ASP A 32 17.37 5.70 9.39
N GLU A 33 16.70 5.91 8.26
CA GLU A 33 16.62 4.87 7.22
C GLU A 33 17.99 4.60 6.58
N VAL A 34 18.17 3.36 6.12
CA VAL A 34 19.34 2.93 5.36
C VAL A 34 18.95 2.85 3.90
N LEU A 35 19.62 3.65 3.07
CA LEU A 35 19.39 3.66 1.64
C LEU A 35 20.30 2.64 0.93
N PHE A 36 19.97 2.32 -0.33
CA PHE A 36 20.74 1.40 -1.17
C PHE A 36 22.24 1.70 -1.13
N GLN A 37 22.63 2.98 -1.27
CA GLN A 37 24.04 3.37 -1.40
C GLN A 37 24.85 3.21 -0.11
N GLU A 38 24.20 2.99 1.02
CA GLU A 38 24.86 2.75 2.30
C GLU A 38 25.16 1.27 2.54
N LEU A 39 24.54 0.39 1.75
CA LEU A 39 24.76 -1.06 1.78
C LEU A 39 25.37 -1.59 0.48
N ASP A 40 25.37 -0.82 -0.59
CA ASP A 40 25.95 -1.22 -1.87
C ASP A 40 27.45 -1.53 -1.73
N GLY A 41 27.86 -2.72 -2.15
CA GLY A 41 29.22 -3.25 -1.94
C GLY A 41 29.55 -3.66 -0.51
N PHE A 42 28.60 -3.61 0.42
CA PHE A 42 28.74 -4.06 1.80
C PHE A 42 27.83 -5.24 2.11
N ASN A 43 28.18 -5.97 3.16
CA ASN A 43 27.39 -7.07 3.71
C ASN A 43 27.29 -6.93 5.22
N ALA A 44 26.66 -7.89 5.90
CA ALA A 44 26.45 -7.85 7.34
C ALA A 44 27.75 -7.63 8.16
N GLU A 45 28.88 -8.16 7.68
CA GLU A 45 30.19 -8.05 8.33
C GLU A 45 30.88 -6.73 7.98
N THR A 46 30.90 -6.36 6.69
CA THR A 46 31.66 -5.22 6.18
C THR A 46 30.93 -3.88 6.28
N THR A 47 29.62 -3.87 6.54
CA THR A 47 28.84 -2.64 6.69
C THR A 47 29.46 -1.74 7.78
N PRO A 48 29.67 -0.43 7.52
CA PRO A 48 30.25 0.50 8.49
C PRO A 48 29.46 0.55 9.80
N GLU A 49 30.18 0.72 10.91
CA GLU A 49 29.55 0.74 12.25
C GLU A 49 28.52 1.87 12.40
N ALA A 50 28.77 3.04 11.78
CA ALA A 50 27.82 4.15 11.76
C ALA A 50 26.47 3.74 11.14
N THR A 51 26.50 2.97 10.04
CA THR A 51 25.29 2.44 9.39
C THR A 51 24.63 1.39 10.28
N LYS A 52 25.41 0.51 10.93
CA LYS A 52 24.89 -0.53 11.84
C LYS A 52 24.11 0.03 13.03
N GLN A 53 24.44 1.24 13.48
CA GLN A 53 23.75 1.90 14.59
C GLN A 53 22.39 2.50 14.21
N LYS A 54 22.14 2.74 12.91
CA LYS A 54 20.86 3.27 12.42
C LYS A 54 19.69 2.35 12.77
N SER A 55 18.55 2.95 13.13
CA SER A 55 17.32 2.20 13.38
C SER A 55 16.82 1.46 12.13
N GLY A 56 17.00 2.04 10.95
CA GLY A 56 16.73 1.40 9.67
C GLY A 56 17.53 0.12 9.45
N TYR A 57 18.81 0.09 9.84
CA TYR A 57 19.66 -1.11 9.74
C TYR A 57 19.17 -2.22 10.66
N LYS A 58 18.84 -1.88 11.91
CA LYS A 58 18.31 -2.84 12.90
C LYS A 58 17.03 -3.50 12.39
N LYS A 59 16.15 -2.73 11.76
CA LYS A 59 14.92 -3.22 11.12
C LYS A 59 15.20 -4.10 9.90
N ILE A 60 16.14 -3.74 9.03
CA ILE A 60 16.56 -4.59 7.90
C ILE A 60 17.09 -5.94 8.40
N LYS A 61 17.99 -5.90 9.40
CA LYS A 61 18.54 -7.10 10.02
C LYS A 61 17.46 -7.95 10.67
N ALA A 62 16.49 -7.33 11.35
CA ALA A 62 15.34 -8.02 11.92
C ALA A 62 14.52 -8.73 10.83
N CYS A 63 14.16 -8.02 9.76
CA CYS A 63 13.43 -8.61 8.63
C CYS A 63 14.17 -9.81 8.03
N CYS A 64 15.48 -9.69 7.80
CA CYS A 64 16.29 -10.76 7.22
C CYS A 64 16.46 -11.94 8.17
N ALA A 65 16.64 -11.68 9.47
CA ALA A 65 16.70 -12.74 10.48
C ALA A 65 15.36 -13.48 10.60
N GLN A 66 14.22 -12.78 10.52
CA GLN A 66 12.89 -13.40 10.52
C GLN A 66 12.69 -14.22 9.25
N ALA A 67 13.05 -13.67 8.09
CA ALA A 67 13.00 -14.38 6.81
C ALA A 67 13.80 -15.69 6.87
N ALA A 68 15.04 -15.66 7.37
CA ALA A 68 15.86 -16.85 7.55
C ALA A 68 15.22 -17.87 8.52
N SER A 69 14.65 -17.39 9.63
CA SER A 69 13.95 -18.24 10.61
C SER A 69 12.74 -18.96 10.00
N ASP A 70 12.03 -18.29 9.09
CA ASP A 70 10.86 -18.84 8.40
C ASP A 70 11.23 -19.65 7.14
N GLY A 71 12.53 -19.78 6.83
CA GLY A 71 13.04 -20.57 5.71
C GLY A 71 13.17 -19.84 4.37
N PHE A 72 13.08 -18.50 4.37
CA PHE A 72 13.28 -17.67 3.18
C PHE A 72 14.73 -17.20 3.05
N GLU A 73 15.38 -17.58 1.95
CA GLU A 73 16.75 -17.18 1.63
C GLU A 73 16.87 -15.69 1.29
N TYR A 74 15.77 -15.06 0.86
CA TYR A 74 15.76 -13.68 0.42
C TYR A 74 14.67 -12.84 1.08
N ALA A 75 15.00 -11.57 1.30
CA ALA A 75 14.09 -10.55 1.80
C ALA A 75 14.14 -9.29 0.92
N TRP A 76 13.00 -8.61 0.77
CA TRP A 76 12.90 -7.33 0.09
C TRP A 76 12.58 -6.20 1.07
N VAL A 77 13.30 -5.08 0.95
CA VAL A 77 13.09 -3.87 1.73
C VAL A 77 13.19 -2.66 0.81
N ASP A 78 12.11 -1.89 0.66
CA ASP A 78 12.02 -0.78 -0.30
C ASP A 78 13.13 0.27 -0.13
N THR A 79 13.55 0.58 1.10
CA THR A 79 14.54 1.62 1.38
C THR A 79 15.91 1.31 0.79
N CYS A 80 16.34 0.05 0.79
CA CYS A 80 17.66 -0.37 0.32
C CYS A 80 17.64 -1.27 -0.93
N CYS A 81 16.53 -1.93 -1.27
CA CYS A 81 16.44 -2.76 -2.48
C CYS A 81 16.12 -1.96 -3.75
N ILE A 82 15.77 -0.67 -3.62
CA ILE A 82 15.53 0.24 -4.74
C ILE A 82 16.58 1.35 -4.71
N ASP A 83 17.35 1.51 -5.79
CA ASP A 83 18.18 2.69 -6.01
C ASP A 83 17.31 3.88 -6.44
N LYS A 84 17.02 4.75 -5.47
CA LYS A 84 16.17 5.93 -5.67
C LYS A 84 16.87 7.05 -6.44
N ARG A 85 18.18 6.93 -6.73
CA ARG A 85 18.90 7.86 -7.61
C ARG A 85 18.64 7.56 -9.09
N SER A 86 18.32 6.30 -9.42
CA SER A 86 17.90 5.89 -10.75
C SER A 86 16.41 6.16 -10.93
N SER A 87 16.05 7.19 -11.69
CA SER A 87 14.65 7.51 -11.99
C SER A 87 13.95 6.38 -12.75
N ALA A 88 14.70 5.64 -13.58
CA ALA A 88 14.20 4.46 -14.29
C ALA A 88 13.85 3.34 -13.30
N GLU A 89 14.78 2.99 -12.39
CA GLU A 89 14.55 1.94 -11.38
C GLU A 89 13.42 2.33 -10.42
N LEU A 90 13.39 3.58 -9.94
CA LEU A 90 12.31 4.08 -9.08
C LEU A 90 10.94 3.99 -9.78
N SER A 91 10.89 4.33 -11.07
CA SER A 91 9.65 4.26 -11.86
C SER A 91 9.19 2.81 -12.06
N GLU A 92 10.11 1.92 -12.41
CA GLU A 92 9.82 0.48 -12.53
C GLU A 92 9.33 -0.10 -11.21
N ALA A 93 10.00 0.25 -10.11
CA ALA A 93 9.67 -0.23 -8.77
C ALA A 93 8.27 0.21 -8.34
N ILE A 94 7.93 1.49 -8.47
CA ILE A 94 6.61 1.99 -8.11
C ILE A 94 5.49 1.33 -8.95
N ASN A 95 5.72 1.13 -10.25
CA ASN A 95 4.76 0.44 -11.14
C ASN A 95 4.66 -1.08 -10.88
N SER A 96 5.62 -1.65 -10.14
CA SER A 96 5.68 -3.08 -9.85
C SER A 96 5.40 -3.42 -8.40
N MET A 97 5.38 -2.43 -7.49
CA MET A 97 5.36 -2.65 -6.05
C MET A 97 4.16 -3.47 -5.60
N TYR A 98 2.95 -3.20 -6.11
CA TYR A 98 1.77 -4.01 -5.79
C TYR A 98 2.00 -5.49 -6.12
N ARG A 99 2.54 -5.79 -7.30
CA ARG A 99 2.86 -7.15 -7.74
C ARG A 99 3.95 -7.78 -6.88
N TRP A 100 4.97 -7.03 -6.48
CA TRP A 100 6.02 -7.54 -5.57
C TRP A 100 5.48 -7.86 -4.18
N TYR A 101 4.51 -7.10 -3.66
CA TYR A 101 3.81 -7.47 -2.43
C TYR A 101 2.90 -8.68 -2.63
N GLN A 102 2.16 -8.73 -3.75
CA GLN A 102 1.28 -9.84 -4.09
C GLN A 102 2.00 -11.18 -4.22
N ASP A 103 3.14 -11.17 -4.91
CA ASP A 103 3.95 -12.37 -5.22
C ASP A 103 4.92 -12.73 -4.08
N SER A 104 5.01 -11.91 -3.01
CA SER A 104 5.78 -12.26 -1.82
C SER A 104 5.18 -13.45 -1.07
N ALA A 105 6.03 -14.29 -0.48
CA ALA A 105 5.56 -15.44 0.30
C ALA A 105 4.96 -15.01 1.65
N VAL A 106 5.55 -13.99 2.27
CA VAL A 106 5.07 -13.37 3.50
C VAL A 106 5.46 -11.90 3.53
N CYS A 107 4.55 -11.06 4.00
CA CYS A 107 4.84 -9.66 4.31
C CYS A 107 4.95 -9.47 5.83
N TYR A 108 6.10 -9.02 6.28
CA TYR A 108 6.29 -8.60 7.67
C TYR A 108 5.95 -7.12 7.80
N ALA A 109 4.88 -6.80 8.52
CA ALA A 109 4.44 -5.44 8.77
C ALA A 109 5.01 -4.94 10.09
N TYR A 110 6.01 -4.06 10.02
CA TYR A 110 6.68 -3.48 11.18
C TYR A 110 6.05 -2.16 11.62
N LEU A 111 5.48 -2.17 12.83
CA LEU A 111 4.81 -1.06 13.47
C LEU A 111 5.70 -0.50 14.59
N ALA A 112 6.61 0.40 14.21
CA ALA A 112 7.60 0.99 15.12
C ALA A 112 7.01 1.77 16.33
N ASP A 113 5.72 2.12 16.28
CA ASP A 113 5.01 2.85 17.33
C ASP A 113 4.12 1.95 18.21
N VAL A 114 4.22 0.63 18.03
CA VAL A 114 3.49 -0.37 18.83
C VAL A 114 4.46 -1.12 19.72
N PRO A 115 4.35 -0.95 21.06
CA PRO A 115 5.26 -1.60 21.99
C PRO A 115 5.01 -3.11 22.05
N ASN A 116 6.06 -3.91 21.89
CA ASN A 116 6.00 -5.33 22.20
C ASN A 116 6.25 -5.57 23.70
N GLY A 117 5.46 -6.45 24.33
CA GLY A 117 5.60 -6.75 25.77
C GLY A 117 4.98 -5.72 26.73
N ALA A 118 4.27 -4.70 26.23
CA ALA A 118 3.41 -3.86 27.06
C ALA A 118 2.15 -4.62 27.53
N ASP A 119 1.42 -4.04 28.48
CA ASP A 119 0.06 -4.51 28.82
C ASP A 119 -0.81 -4.65 27.56
N LEU A 120 -1.58 -5.74 27.48
CA LEU A 120 -2.38 -6.08 26.29
C LEU A 120 -3.38 -4.97 25.92
N GLY A 121 -3.93 -4.26 26.90
CA GLY A 121 -4.83 -3.13 26.65
C GLY A 121 -4.11 -1.96 25.98
N VAL A 122 -2.90 -1.64 26.47
CA VAL A 122 -2.03 -0.59 25.90
C VAL A 122 -1.59 -0.96 24.49
N GLN A 123 -1.11 -2.19 24.29
CA GLN A 123 -0.65 -2.67 22.98
C GLN A 123 -1.79 -2.65 21.95
N ARG A 124 -2.98 -3.15 22.30
CA ARG A 124 -4.17 -3.12 21.42
C ARG A 124 -4.62 -1.72 21.05
N LYS A 125 -4.44 -0.75 21.94
CA LYS A 125 -4.73 0.66 21.66
C LYS A 125 -3.69 1.22 20.69
N LYS A 126 -2.40 1.04 20.99
CA LYS A 126 -1.30 1.49 20.13
C LYS A 126 -1.33 0.88 18.74
N PHE A 127 -1.70 -0.39 18.62
CA PHE A 127 -1.92 -1.04 17.33
C PHE A 127 -2.97 -0.32 16.49
N ARG A 128 -4.13 0.00 17.09
CA ARG A 128 -5.21 0.74 16.41
C ARG A 128 -4.81 2.15 16.00
N ASP A 129 -4.01 2.80 16.84
CA ASP A 129 -3.56 4.18 16.63
C ASP A 129 -2.30 4.26 15.75
N SER A 130 -1.76 3.12 15.30
CA SER A 130 -0.46 3.09 14.61
C SER A 130 -0.48 3.89 13.32
N ARG A 131 0.60 4.67 13.11
CA ARG A 131 0.86 5.41 11.87
C ARG A 131 0.89 4.50 10.63
N TRP A 132 1.18 3.21 10.80
CA TRP A 132 1.20 2.25 9.71
C TRP A 132 -0.15 2.17 8.99
N PHE A 133 -1.27 2.20 9.71
CA PHE A 133 -2.61 2.18 9.09
C PHE A 133 -2.99 3.47 8.38
N ARG A 134 -2.24 4.57 8.61
CA ARG A 134 -2.47 5.87 7.98
C ARG A 134 -1.50 6.18 6.85
N ARG A 135 -0.44 5.40 6.64
CA ARG A 135 0.50 5.63 5.52
C ARG A 135 -0.18 5.27 4.19
N GLY A 136 -0.01 6.07 3.14
CA GLY A 136 -0.59 5.79 1.81
C GLY A 136 -0.19 4.41 1.26
N TRP A 137 1.11 4.18 1.13
CA TRP A 137 1.69 2.97 0.55
C TRP A 137 1.28 1.68 1.26
N THR A 138 1.11 1.68 2.58
CA THR A 138 0.77 0.46 3.34
C THR A 138 -0.63 -0.08 3.04
N LEU A 139 -1.44 0.59 2.21
CA LEU A 139 -2.73 0.04 1.75
C LEU A 139 -2.54 -1.17 0.86
N GLN A 140 -1.74 -1.00 -0.19
CA GLN A 140 -1.42 -2.11 -1.08
C GLN A 140 -0.60 -3.17 -0.36
N GLU A 141 0.25 -2.77 0.59
CA GLU A 141 1.04 -3.70 1.41
C GLU A 141 0.16 -4.51 2.37
N LEU A 142 -1.03 -4.01 2.72
CA LEU A 142 -2.02 -4.73 3.53
C LEU A 142 -2.91 -5.66 2.70
N ILE A 143 -3.21 -5.27 1.45
CA ILE A 143 -4.21 -5.96 0.61
C ILE A 143 -3.54 -6.99 -0.31
N ALA A 144 -2.42 -6.63 -0.93
CA ALA A 144 -1.81 -7.43 -2.00
C ALA A 144 -1.22 -8.76 -1.50
N PRO A 145 -0.44 -8.82 -0.39
CA PRO A 145 0.15 -10.07 0.05
C PRO A 145 -0.89 -11.08 0.53
N CYS A 146 -0.65 -12.36 0.20
CA CYS A 146 -1.48 -13.45 0.70
C CYS A 146 -1.36 -13.61 2.22
N SER A 147 -0.14 -13.51 2.75
CA SER A 147 0.18 -13.66 4.18
C SER A 147 0.82 -12.39 4.74
N ILE A 148 0.34 -11.95 5.91
CA ILE A 148 0.90 -10.80 6.64
C ILE A 148 1.01 -11.13 8.11
N GLU A 149 2.17 -10.83 8.67
CA GLU A 149 2.44 -10.90 10.10
C GLU A 149 2.89 -9.54 10.65
N PHE A 150 2.30 -9.14 11.77
CA PHE A 150 2.55 -7.84 12.38
C PHE A 150 3.61 -7.94 13.48
N TYR A 151 4.53 -6.98 13.50
CA TYR A 151 5.58 -6.89 14.51
C TYR A 151 5.63 -5.49 15.13
N GLY A 152 5.89 -5.41 16.43
CA GLY A 152 6.09 -4.15 17.16
C GLY A 152 7.55 -3.70 17.19
N ASP A 153 7.82 -2.61 17.91
CA ASP A 153 9.16 -1.98 18.09
C ASP A 153 10.27 -2.91 18.62
N HIS A 154 9.86 -4.00 19.27
CA HIS A 154 10.68 -4.98 19.95
C HIS A 154 10.68 -6.34 19.20
N TRP A 155 10.66 -6.32 17.87
CA TRP A 155 10.63 -7.50 16.98
C TRP A 155 11.63 -8.61 17.39
N PHE A 156 12.82 -8.28 17.91
CA PHE A 156 13.83 -9.29 18.29
C PHE A 156 14.22 -9.36 19.77
N SER A 157 13.53 -8.68 20.68
CA SER A 157 13.87 -8.79 22.11
C SER A 157 13.33 -10.11 22.69
N HIS A 158 14.23 -11.09 22.77
CA HIS A 158 14.16 -12.30 23.61
C HIS A 158 13.28 -13.47 23.14
N GLY A 159 13.60 -14.09 22.00
CA GLY A 159 13.44 -15.54 21.77
C GLY A 159 12.04 -16.17 21.97
N GLN A 160 11.00 -15.35 22.13
CA GLN A 160 9.59 -15.73 22.21
C GLN A 160 8.84 -14.90 21.20
N ASP A 161 7.76 -15.50 20.69
CA ASP A 161 6.86 -15.00 19.67
C ASP A 161 6.63 -13.48 19.77
N ALA A 162 7.41 -12.72 18.99
CA ALA A 162 7.33 -11.26 18.93
C ALA A 162 6.19 -10.81 18.00
N SER A 163 5.47 -11.75 17.41
CA SER A 163 4.31 -11.48 16.58
C SER A 163 3.22 -10.81 17.39
N LEU A 164 2.70 -9.71 16.86
CA LEU A 164 1.45 -9.11 17.31
C LEU A 164 0.23 -9.90 16.80
N GLY A 165 0.45 -10.84 15.88
CA GLY A 165 -0.56 -11.64 15.20
C GLY A 165 -0.50 -11.48 13.69
N THR A 166 -1.28 -12.31 12.99
CA THR A 166 -1.42 -12.27 11.53
C THR A 166 -2.60 -11.39 11.13
N ARG A 167 -2.64 -10.96 9.87
CA ARG A 167 -3.85 -10.33 9.29
C ARG A 167 -5.11 -11.17 9.47
N ARG A 168 -4.97 -12.51 9.46
CA ARG A 168 -6.08 -13.44 9.70
C ARG A 168 -6.51 -13.50 11.16
N SER A 169 -5.59 -13.50 12.13
CA SER A 169 -5.95 -13.51 13.55
C SER A 169 -6.50 -12.16 14.02
N LEU A 170 -6.07 -11.06 13.40
CA LEU A 170 -6.47 -9.70 13.74
C LEU A 170 -7.54 -9.11 12.81
N THR A 171 -8.20 -9.93 11.96
CA THR A 171 -9.04 -9.44 10.87
C THR A 171 -10.12 -8.45 11.31
N TYR A 172 -10.83 -8.71 12.41
CA TYR A 172 -11.88 -7.80 12.90
C TYR A 172 -11.31 -6.45 13.38
N VAL A 173 -10.12 -6.45 13.98
CA VAL A 173 -9.44 -5.23 14.43
C VAL A 173 -9.00 -4.42 13.22
N VAL A 174 -8.34 -5.07 12.26
CA VAL A 174 -7.86 -4.44 11.02
C VAL A 174 -9.04 -3.91 10.18
N ALA A 175 -10.14 -4.66 10.07
CA ALA A 175 -11.36 -4.22 9.39
C ALA A 175 -11.94 -2.96 10.06
N GLY A 176 -11.98 -2.92 11.39
CA GLY A 176 -12.46 -1.76 12.14
C GLY A 176 -11.60 -0.50 11.94
N ILE A 177 -10.28 -0.66 11.78
CA ILE A 177 -9.36 0.47 11.53
C ILE A 177 -9.45 0.96 10.09
N THR A 178 -9.43 0.04 9.13
CA THR A 178 -9.21 0.34 7.70
C THR A 178 -10.49 0.42 6.89
N ARG A 179 -11.61 -0.08 7.44
CA ARG A 179 -12.89 -0.24 6.75
C ARG A 179 -12.85 -1.17 5.54
N ILE A 180 -11.78 -1.94 5.43
CA ILE A 180 -11.66 -3.02 4.45
C ILE A 180 -12.53 -4.19 4.92
N PRO A 181 -13.40 -4.75 4.06
CA PRO A 181 -14.22 -5.90 4.39
C PRO A 181 -13.42 -7.10 4.89
N ILE A 182 -13.97 -7.82 5.86
CA ILE A 182 -13.35 -8.99 6.49
C ILE A 182 -12.93 -10.04 5.45
N ASN A 183 -13.77 -10.29 4.46
CA ASN A 183 -13.50 -11.28 3.41
C ASN A 183 -12.31 -10.88 2.52
N VAL A 184 -12.12 -9.58 2.24
CA VAL A 184 -10.92 -9.08 1.53
C VAL A 184 -9.67 -9.31 2.40
N LEU A 185 -9.75 -9.03 3.70
CA LEU A 185 -8.67 -9.30 4.64
C LEU A 185 -8.40 -10.81 4.86
N GLN A 186 -9.30 -11.67 4.40
CA GLN A 186 -9.15 -13.13 4.38
C GLN A 186 -8.72 -13.67 3.00
N GLY A 187 -8.48 -12.80 2.01
CA GLY A 187 -7.96 -13.16 0.70
C GLY A 187 -8.99 -13.24 -0.43
N SER A 188 -10.20 -12.70 -0.23
CA SER A 188 -11.14 -12.54 -1.36
C SER A 188 -10.59 -11.56 -2.39
N GLU A 189 -10.85 -11.81 -3.67
CA GLU A 189 -10.52 -10.89 -4.73
C GLU A 189 -11.19 -9.53 -4.53
N ILE A 190 -10.48 -8.46 -4.90
CA ILE A 190 -10.99 -7.09 -4.81
C ILE A 190 -11.67 -6.62 -6.10
N SER A 191 -11.65 -7.44 -7.16
CA SER A 191 -12.23 -7.14 -8.48
C SER A 191 -13.74 -6.85 -8.41
N SER A 192 -14.45 -7.49 -7.48
CA SER A 192 -15.89 -7.28 -7.25
C SER A 192 -16.25 -6.00 -6.48
N TYR A 193 -15.26 -5.26 -5.98
CA TYR A 193 -15.48 -4.03 -5.23
C TYR A 193 -15.40 -2.81 -6.13
N SER A 194 -16.32 -1.88 -5.89
CA SER A 194 -16.42 -0.67 -6.69
C SER A 194 -15.21 0.25 -6.50
N VAL A 195 -15.00 1.15 -7.45
CA VAL A 195 -13.99 2.21 -7.38
C VAL A 195 -14.19 3.04 -6.13
N ALA A 196 -15.43 3.40 -5.79
CA ALA A 196 -15.72 4.18 -4.59
C ALA A 196 -15.39 3.44 -3.29
N GLN A 197 -15.62 2.12 -3.23
CA GLN A 197 -15.24 1.30 -2.08
C GLN A 197 -13.73 1.22 -1.92
N LYS A 198 -13.00 0.96 -3.00
CA LYS A 198 -11.53 0.95 -3.00
C LYS A 198 -10.95 2.31 -2.59
N MET A 199 -11.49 3.41 -3.12
CA MET A 199 -11.12 4.77 -2.70
C MET A 199 -11.42 5.02 -1.21
N CYS A 200 -12.54 4.48 -0.69
CA CYS A 200 -12.89 4.59 0.72
C CYS A 200 -11.86 3.92 1.64
N TRP A 201 -11.19 2.83 1.20
CA TRP A 201 -10.12 2.19 1.98
C TRP A 201 -8.86 3.04 2.09
N ALA A 202 -8.68 4.00 1.18
CA ALA A 202 -7.59 4.98 1.18
C ALA A 202 -7.97 6.31 1.85
N ALA A 203 -9.23 6.50 2.25
CA ALA A 203 -9.77 7.81 2.65
C ALA A 203 -9.05 8.48 3.82
N THR A 204 -8.53 7.70 4.77
CA THR A 204 -7.84 8.19 5.98
C THR A 204 -6.32 8.08 5.87
N ARG A 205 -5.79 7.83 4.66
CA ARG A 205 -4.37 7.64 4.44
C ARG A 205 -3.70 8.92 3.96
N GLU A 206 -2.45 9.07 4.35
CA GLU A 206 -1.63 10.26 4.20
C GLU A 206 -0.26 9.88 3.60
N THR A 207 0.26 10.78 2.78
CA THR A 207 1.55 10.66 2.11
C THR A 207 2.41 11.89 2.37
N THR A 208 3.72 11.73 2.32
CA THR A 208 4.66 12.85 2.50
C THR A 208 4.70 13.75 1.26
N ARG A 209 4.71 13.14 0.08
CA ARG A 209 4.54 13.83 -1.19
C ARG A 209 3.09 13.78 -1.61
N GLU A 210 2.55 14.87 -2.13
CA GLU A 210 1.15 14.94 -2.53
C GLU A 210 0.84 13.94 -3.65
N GLU A 211 1.78 13.76 -4.59
CA GLU A 211 1.61 12.87 -5.74
C GLU A 211 1.54 11.39 -5.34
N ASP A 212 2.23 11.02 -4.25
CA ASP A 212 2.23 9.65 -3.76
C ASP A 212 0.83 9.19 -3.33
N LEU A 213 -0.10 10.11 -3.02
CA LEU A 213 -1.50 9.78 -2.75
C LEU A 213 -2.18 9.12 -3.96
N ALA A 214 -1.73 9.44 -5.16
CA ALA A 214 -2.15 8.82 -6.39
C ALA A 214 -1.31 7.57 -6.70
N TYR A 215 0.02 7.69 -6.64
CA TYR A 215 0.92 6.61 -7.03
C TYR A 215 0.76 5.36 -6.15
N CYS A 216 0.46 5.51 -4.87
CA CYS A 216 0.24 4.39 -3.96
C CYS A 216 -1.06 3.59 -4.22
N LEU A 217 -1.92 4.08 -5.11
CA LEU A 217 -3.19 3.45 -5.47
C LEU A 217 -3.18 2.82 -6.85
N MET A 218 -2.16 3.07 -7.67
CA MET A 218 -2.08 2.55 -9.05
C MET A 218 -2.28 1.04 -9.11
N GLY A 219 -1.59 0.29 -8.25
CA GLY A 219 -1.72 -1.16 -8.21
C GLY A 219 -3.08 -1.66 -7.73
N LEU A 220 -3.73 -0.95 -6.80
CA LEU A 220 -5.08 -1.29 -6.32
C LEU A 220 -6.14 -1.19 -7.42
N PHE A 221 -5.90 -0.30 -8.39
CA PHE A 221 -6.78 -0.06 -9.53
C PHE A 221 -6.27 -0.64 -10.85
N GLU A 222 -5.15 -1.38 -10.82
CA GLU A 222 -4.56 -2.02 -12.01
C GLU A 222 -4.29 -1.05 -13.17
N VAL A 223 -3.84 0.15 -12.85
CA VAL A 223 -3.47 1.19 -13.83
C VAL A 223 -2.00 1.57 -13.72
N ASN A 224 -1.47 2.14 -14.81
CA ASN A 224 -0.10 2.65 -14.87
C ASN A 224 -0.13 4.09 -15.40
N MET A 225 0.66 4.97 -14.79
CA MET A 225 0.85 6.34 -15.27
C MET A 225 2.28 6.83 -15.00
N PRO A 226 2.82 7.74 -15.83
CA PRO A 226 4.12 8.36 -15.58
C PRO A 226 4.20 9.08 -14.22
N LEU A 227 5.31 8.90 -13.51
CA LEU A 227 5.62 9.59 -12.25
C LEU A 227 6.17 10.99 -12.53
N LEU A 228 5.36 12.01 -12.25
CA LEU A 228 5.72 13.42 -12.43
C LEU A 228 5.74 14.13 -11.08
N TYR A 229 6.80 13.92 -10.29
CA TYR A 229 6.97 14.67 -9.03
C TYR A 229 7.10 16.18 -9.31
N GLY A 230 6.31 16.99 -8.60
CA GLY A 230 6.14 18.42 -8.83
C GLY A 230 4.79 18.79 -9.45
N GLU A 231 3.95 17.81 -9.84
CA GLU A 231 2.60 18.08 -10.36
C GLU A 231 1.54 18.26 -9.25
N GLY A 232 1.88 17.97 -8.00
CA GLY A 232 1.00 18.11 -6.84
C GLY A 232 -0.28 17.28 -6.95
N ASN A 233 -1.40 17.86 -6.55
CA ASN A 233 -2.71 17.18 -6.60
C ASN A 233 -3.17 16.74 -8.00
N ARG A 234 -2.52 17.21 -9.07
CA ARG A 234 -2.83 16.78 -10.44
C ARG A 234 -2.61 15.29 -10.65
N ALA A 235 -1.68 14.68 -9.93
CA ALA A 235 -1.45 13.25 -9.95
C ALA A 235 -2.74 12.46 -9.63
N PHE A 236 -3.56 12.93 -8.69
CA PHE A 236 -4.80 12.25 -8.30
C PHE A 236 -5.93 12.42 -9.33
N TYR A 237 -5.95 13.52 -10.09
CA TYR A 237 -6.84 13.64 -11.24
C TYR A 237 -6.43 12.67 -12.36
N ARG A 238 -5.13 12.59 -12.67
CA ARG A 238 -4.62 11.64 -13.66
C ARG A 238 -4.89 10.19 -13.26
N LEU A 239 -4.78 9.85 -11.98
CA LEU A 239 -5.17 8.52 -11.50
C LEU A 239 -6.64 8.22 -11.84
N GLN A 240 -7.55 9.15 -11.55
CA GLN A 240 -8.96 8.98 -11.91
C GLN A 240 -9.14 8.85 -13.43
N GLU A 241 -8.45 9.68 -14.23
CA GLU A 241 -8.49 9.56 -15.70
C GLU A 241 -8.00 8.19 -16.19
N GLU A 242 -6.94 7.62 -15.62
CA GLU A 242 -6.49 6.27 -15.97
C GLU A 242 -7.50 5.20 -15.56
N ILE A 243 -8.11 5.31 -14.36
CA ILE A 243 -9.17 4.39 -13.92
C ILE A 243 -10.33 4.42 -14.91
N MET A 244 -10.73 5.60 -15.37
CA MET A 244 -11.84 5.79 -16.31
C MET A 244 -11.56 5.23 -17.71
N LYS A 245 -10.29 5.01 -18.08
CA LYS A 245 -9.95 4.36 -19.36
C LYS A 245 -10.17 2.84 -19.32
N VAL A 246 -10.14 2.23 -18.14
CA VAL A 246 -10.19 0.77 -17.96
C VAL A 246 -11.43 0.28 -17.20
N SER A 247 -12.23 1.20 -16.63
CA SER A 247 -13.41 0.88 -15.83
C SER A 247 -14.61 1.73 -16.23
N ALA A 248 -15.77 1.08 -16.38
CA ALA A 248 -17.07 1.72 -16.55
C ALA A 248 -17.82 1.89 -15.21
N ASP A 249 -17.12 1.76 -14.08
CA ASP A 249 -17.72 1.90 -12.75
C ASP A 249 -18.03 3.37 -12.43
N GLU A 250 -19.31 3.73 -12.51
CA GLU A 250 -19.83 5.08 -12.26
C GLU A 250 -19.65 5.54 -10.80
N THR A 251 -19.35 4.62 -9.87
CA THR A 251 -19.14 4.98 -8.47
C THR A 251 -17.93 5.89 -8.28
N ILE A 252 -17.03 6.01 -9.26
CA ILE A 252 -15.98 7.03 -9.28
C ILE A 252 -16.52 8.46 -9.10
N PHE A 253 -17.79 8.71 -9.43
CA PHE A 253 -18.47 10.00 -9.25
C PHE A 253 -19.28 10.11 -7.95
N ALA A 254 -19.32 9.07 -7.11
CA ALA A 254 -20.14 9.03 -5.90
C ALA A 254 -19.52 9.77 -4.68
N TRP A 255 -18.40 10.45 -4.88
CA TRP A 255 -17.71 11.18 -3.82
C TRP A 255 -18.49 12.41 -3.35
N LYS A 256 -18.17 12.87 -2.14
CA LYS A 256 -18.80 14.06 -1.53
C LYS A 256 -17.72 15.00 -1.04
N ILE A 257 -18.04 16.29 -0.97
CA ILE A 257 -17.17 17.28 -0.34
C ILE A 257 -17.05 16.94 1.15
N PRO A 258 -15.84 16.70 1.67
CA PRO A 258 -15.65 16.48 3.10
C PRO A 258 -16.15 17.69 3.89
N ARG A 259 -16.83 17.46 5.03
CA ARG A 259 -17.39 18.56 5.86
C ARG A 259 -16.34 19.57 6.34
N SER A 260 -15.06 19.17 6.39
CA SER A 260 -13.94 20.04 6.75
C SER A 260 -13.59 21.08 5.68
N ASP A 261 -14.11 20.94 4.46
CA ASP A 261 -13.75 21.74 3.31
C ASP A 261 -14.89 22.67 2.90
N THR A 262 -15.01 23.80 3.62
CA THR A 262 -16.11 24.77 3.48
C THR A 262 -15.79 25.94 2.55
N LYS A 263 -14.60 25.98 1.94
CA LYS A 263 -14.06 27.18 1.29
C LYS A 263 -14.17 27.21 -0.24
N GLU A 264 -14.59 26.12 -0.88
CA GLU A 264 -14.73 26.05 -2.35
C GLU A 264 -16.11 25.55 -2.76
N PHE A 265 -16.92 26.44 -3.34
CA PHE A 265 -18.27 26.13 -3.83
C PHE A 265 -18.28 25.55 -5.26
N SER A 266 -17.16 25.64 -6.00
CA SER A 266 -17.05 25.11 -7.37
C SER A 266 -15.99 24.03 -7.41
N ARG A 267 -16.41 22.80 -7.72
CA ARG A 267 -15.52 21.67 -7.99
C ARG A 267 -15.83 21.09 -9.35
N GLY A 268 -14.80 20.60 -10.02
CA GLY A 268 -14.96 19.75 -11.19
C GLY A 268 -15.58 18.40 -10.80
N ILE A 269 -15.74 17.53 -11.80
CA ILE A 269 -16.39 16.23 -11.63
C ILE A 269 -15.53 15.18 -10.90
N LEU A 270 -14.21 15.39 -10.87
CA LEU A 270 -13.25 14.49 -10.24
C LEU A 270 -12.92 14.93 -8.81
N ALA A 271 -12.71 13.95 -7.94
CA ALA A 271 -12.35 14.18 -6.54
C ALA A 271 -10.92 14.72 -6.41
N LYS A 272 -10.66 15.49 -5.35
CA LYS A 272 -9.29 15.99 -5.02
C LYS A 272 -8.44 14.96 -4.27
N SER A 273 -9.07 14.01 -3.59
CA SER A 273 -8.40 12.99 -2.79
C SER A 273 -9.35 11.83 -2.43
N PRO A 274 -8.81 10.67 -2.00
CA PRO A 274 -9.61 9.54 -1.54
C PRO A 274 -10.51 9.88 -0.34
N ASN A 275 -10.17 10.88 0.47
CA ASN A 275 -11.00 11.33 1.60
C ASN A 275 -12.41 11.76 1.15
N SER A 276 -12.57 12.21 -0.09
CA SER A 276 -13.88 12.53 -0.67
C SER A 276 -14.81 11.32 -0.77
N PHE A 277 -14.26 10.10 -0.75
CA PHE A 277 -14.97 8.83 -0.77
C PHE A 277 -15.17 8.23 0.63
N ALA A 278 -14.87 8.98 1.71
CA ALA A 278 -14.97 8.47 3.08
C ALA A 278 -16.38 7.97 3.45
N SER A 279 -17.44 8.34 2.74
CA SER A 279 -18.80 7.83 3.00
C SER A 279 -19.24 6.69 2.07
N CYS A 280 -18.33 6.15 1.24
CA CYS A 280 -18.66 5.24 0.14
C CYS A 280 -18.44 3.75 0.43
N ALA A 281 -18.30 3.35 1.70
CA ALA A 281 -18.05 1.95 2.06
C ALA A 281 -19.15 0.97 1.57
N SER A 282 -20.38 1.45 1.45
CA SER A 282 -21.53 0.69 0.95
C SER A 282 -21.95 1.08 -0.48
N THR A 283 -21.16 1.91 -1.17
CA THR A 283 -21.45 2.35 -2.54
C THR A 283 -21.07 1.22 -3.49
N ILE A 284 -22.05 0.42 -3.89
CA ILE A 284 -21.86 -0.66 -4.86
C ILE A 284 -22.04 -0.14 -6.28
N GLN A 285 -21.38 -0.78 -7.23
CA GLN A 285 -21.71 -0.62 -8.64
C GLN A 285 -23.08 -1.25 -8.89
N ASP A 286 -23.98 -0.53 -9.55
CA ASP A 286 -25.24 -1.11 -10.00
C ASP A 286 -24.94 -2.00 -11.22
N TRP A 287 -24.94 -3.31 -11.00
CA TRP A 287 -24.81 -4.31 -12.08
C TRP A 287 -26.11 -4.49 -12.87
N GLY A 288 -27.15 -3.72 -12.53
CA GLY A 288 -28.48 -3.81 -13.11
C GLY A 288 -29.25 -5.02 -12.60
N LEU A 289 -30.55 -4.83 -12.38
CA LEU A 289 -31.55 -5.91 -12.44
C LEU A 289 -31.72 -6.45 -13.88
N SER A 290 -30.99 -5.90 -14.85
CA SER A 290 -30.92 -6.38 -16.23
C SER A 290 -29.70 -7.28 -16.40
N HIS A 291 -29.95 -8.56 -16.65
CA HIS A 291 -28.98 -9.58 -17.04
C HIS A 291 -28.21 -9.29 -18.35
N ASP A 292 -28.21 -8.06 -18.85
CA ASP A 292 -27.68 -7.69 -20.15
C ASP A 292 -26.54 -6.66 -20.00
N LEU A 293 -25.32 -7.19 -19.83
CA LEU A 293 -24.03 -6.46 -19.86
C LEU A 293 -23.83 -5.60 -21.14
N ARG A 294 -24.75 -5.68 -22.11
CA ARG A 294 -24.75 -4.91 -23.36
C ARG A 294 -25.27 -3.47 -23.20
N GLN A 295 -25.80 -3.08 -22.04
CA GLN A 295 -26.39 -1.75 -21.83
C GLN A 295 -25.53 -0.77 -21.01
N THR A 296 -24.38 -1.17 -20.47
CA THR A 296 -23.46 -0.21 -19.82
C THR A 296 -22.70 0.56 -20.89
N THR A 297 -23.16 1.76 -21.20
CA THR A 297 -22.44 2.71 -22.05
C THR A 297 -21.25 3.29 -21.29
N PRO A 298 -20.01 3.13 -21.77
CA PRO A 298 -18.85 3.69 -21.10
C PRO A 298 -18.94 5.22 -21.09
N PHE A 299 -18.60 5.83 -19.96
CA PHE A 299 -18.42 7.26 -19.89
C PHE A 299 -17.04 7.66 -20.45
N SER A 300 -16.92 8.87 -20.98
CA SER A 300 -15.63 9.40 -21.47
C SER A 300 -15.40 10.83 -21.02
N VAL A 301 -14.15 11.14 -20.65
CA VAL A 301 -13.71 12.51 -20.40
C VAL A 301 -13.27 13.12 -21.72
N THR A 302 -13.84 14.27 -22.04
CA THR A 302 -13.48 15.08 -23.21
C THR A 302 -12.89 16.41 -22.74
N ASN A 303 -12.33 17.19 -23.66
CA ASN A 303 -11.92 18.57 -23.37
C ASN A 303 -13.09 19.48 -22.94
N MET A 304 -14.34 19.05 -23.14
CA MET A 304 -15.56 19.76 -22.72
C MET A 304 -16.14 19.24 -21.40
N GLY A 305 -15.57 18.19 -20.81
CA GLY A 305 -16.07 17.55 -19.59
C GLY A 305 -16.49 16.10 -19.79
N LEU A 306 -17.32 15.59 -18.89
CA LEU A 306 -17.76 14.20 -18.88
C LEU A 306 -18.94 13.98 -19.82
N ARG A 307 -18.84 12.95 -20.67
CA ARG A 307 -19.96 12.39 -21.42
C ARG A 307 -20.35 11.06 -20.77
N LEU A 308 -21.59 10.97 -20.31
CA LEU A 308 -22.19 9.78 -19.71
C LEU A 308 -23.62 9.62 -20.23
N GLU A 309 -24.07 8.38 -20.36
CA GLU A 309 -25.44 8.04 -20.71
C GLU A 309 -26.01 7.23 -19.54
N VAL A 310 -27.08 7.76 -18.92
CA VAL A 310 -27.68 7.19 -17.71
C VAL A 310 -29.17 7.03 -17.89
N THR A 311 -29.70 5.96 -17.32
CA THR A 311 -31.14 5.75 -17.26
C THR A 311 -31.71 6.52 -16.07
N LEU A 312 -32.58 7.50 -16.35
CA LEU A 312 -33.31 8.20 -15.31
C LEU A 312 -34.48 7.34 -14.82
N ILE A 313 -34.36 6.80 -13.61
CA ILE A 313 -35.46 6.12 -12.93
C ILE A 313 -36.39 7.21 -12.38
N LYS A 314 -37.65 7.21 -12.86
CA LYS A 314 -38.71 8.10 -12.39
C LYS A 314 -39.44 7.52 -11.18
#